data_AF-A0A2V7RZK0-F1
#
_entry.id   AF-A0A2V7RZK0-F1
#
_cell.length_a   1.000
_cell.length_b   1.000
_cell.length_c   1.000
_cell.angle_alpha   90.00
_cell.angle_beta   90.00
_cell.angle_gamma   90.00
#
_symmetry.space_group_name_H-M   'P 1'
#
loop_
_entity.id
_entity.type
_entity.pdbx_description
1 polymer ?
#
loop_
_entity_poly.entity_id
_entity_poly.type
_entity_poly.pdbx_seq_one_letter_code
_entity_poly.pdbx_strand_id
1 'polypeptide(L)' 'MRRVMTADVGLERSEASLLGAVQALGRMAAATPRSAWRTRNQLLVARLIAAAALRRRESRGGHARVDFPRRVRAVGV' A
#
# COMPACT_ATOMS: atom_id res chain seq x y z
N MET A 1 -4.26 3.43 -10.61
CA MET A 1 -4.36 3.05 -9.19
C MET A 1 -4.51 1.54 -9.01
N ARG A 2 -5.55 0.87 -9.54
CA ARG A 2 -5.76 -0.59 -9.36
C ARG A 2 -4.53 -1.45 -9.64
N ARG A 3 -3.86 -1.26 -10.78
CA ARG A 3 -2.63 -1.99 -11.13
C ARG A 3 -1.54 -1.86 -10.07
N VAL A 4 -1.27 -0.64 -9.58
CA VAL A 4 -0.29 -0.38 -8.50
C VAL A 4 -0.69 -1.08 -7.21
N MET A 5 -1.96 -1.01 -6.81
CA MET A 5 -2.41 -1.68 -5.60
C MET A 5 -2.29 -3.21 -5.69
N THR A 6 -2.59 -3.80 -6.85
CA THR A 6 -2.49 -5.25 -7.07
C THR A 6 -1.04 -5.72 -7.14
N ALA A 7 -0.19 -4.99 -7.88
CA ALA A 7 1.20 -5.39 -8.10
C ALA A 7 2.10 -5.11 -6.89
N ASP A 8 1.97 -3.93 -6.28
CA ASP A 8 2.96 -3.43 -5.32
C ASP A 8 2.49 -3.46 -3.87
N VAL A 9 1.16 -3.56 -3.65
CA VAL A 9 0.50 -3.57 -2.33
C VAL A 9 -0.35 -4.85 -2.14
N GLY A 10 -0.13 -5.84 -3.02
CA GLY A 10 -0.83 -7.12 -3.10
C GLY A 10 -0.42 -8.11 -2.02
N LEU A 11 -0.46 -9.41 -2.33
CA LEU A 11 -0.20 -10.48 -1.35
C LEU A 11 1.22 -10.40 -0.79
N GLU A 12 2.20 -10.32 -1.68
CA GLU A 12 3.62 -10.16 -1.37
C GLU A 12 4.02 -8.69 -1.52
N ARG A 13 4.85 -8.22 -0.59
CA ARG A 13 5.29 -6.82 -0.54
C ARG A 13 6.75 -6.77 -0.16
N SER A 14 7.46 -5.76 -0.65
CA SER A 14 8.81 -5.42 -0.22
C SER A 14 8.91 -3.93 0.07
N GLU A 15 9.97 -3.48 0.75
CA GLU A 15 10.25 -2.05 0.88
C GLU A 15 10.30 -1.35 -0.48
N ALA A 16 10.93 -1.97 -1.47
CA ALA A 16 11.03 -1.44 -2.83
C ALA A 16 9.64 -1.29 -3.50
N SER A 17 8.79 -2.33 -3.45
CA SER A 17 7.46 -2.27 -4.05
C SER A 17 6.60 -1.21 -3.36
N LEU A 18 6.64 -1.15 -2.03
CA LEU A 18 5.82 -0.23 -1.24
C LEU A 18 6.26 1.24 -1.41
N LEU A 19 7.57 1.51 -1.50
CA LEU A 19 8.08 2.84 -1.84
C LEU A 19 7.61 3.27 -3.24
N GLY A 20 7.73 2.37 -4.23
CA GLY A 20 7.24 2.60 -5.58
C GLY A 20 5.74 2.93 -5.61
N ALA A 21 4.94 2.16 -4.86
CA ALA A 21 3.50 2.38 -4.73
C ALA A 21 3.17 3.75 -4.12
N VAL A 22 3.81 4.13 -3.02
CA VAL A 22 3.58 5.43 -2.35
C VAL A 22 3.87 6.59 -3.31
N GLN A 23 4.98 6.52 -4.05
CA GLN A 23 5.35 7.54 -5.02
C GLN A 23 4.36 7.58 -6.19
N ALA A 24 4.03 6.43 -6.79
CA ALA A 24 3.12 6.35 -7.92
C ALA A 24 1.71 6.85 -7.57
N LEU A 25 1.19 6.45 -6.40
CA LEU A 25 -0.11 6.92 -5.91
C LEU A 25 -0.10 8.42 -5.59
N GLY A 26 1.02 8.96 -5.12
CA GLY A 26 1.21 10.41 -4.94
C GLY A 26 1.14 11.17 -6.25
N ARG A 27 1.83 10.71 -7.30
CA ARG A 27 1.76 11.31 -8.63
C ARG A 27 0.33 11.27 -9.19
N MET A 28 -0.36 10.14 -9.06
CA MET A 28 -1.77 10.03 -9.48
C MET A 28 -2.67 11.00 -8.71
N ALA A 29 -2.50 11.15 -7.39
CA ALA A 29 -3.30 12.06 -6.57
C ALA A 29 -3.07 13.53 -6.94
N ALA A 30 -1.83 13.91 -7.25
CA ALA A 30 -1.48 15.25 -7.71
C ALA A 30 -2.06 15.56 -9.09
N ALA A 31 -2.05 14.59 -10.00
CA ALA A 31 -2.58 14.74 -11.35
C ALA A 31 -4.13 14.66 -11.42
N THR A 32 -4.81 14.20 -10.37
CA THR A 32 -6.27 14.01 -10.38
C THR A 32 -7.00 15.33 -10.09
N PRO A 33 -7.85 15.84 -11.01
CA PRO A 33 -8.61 17.08 -10.82
C PRO A 33 -9.48 17.07 -9.57
N ARG A 34 -9.73 18.24 -8.99
CA ARG A 34 -10.58 18.36 -7.79
C ARG A 34 -12.02 17.92 -8.02
N SER A 35 -12.54 18.08 -9.24
CA SER A 35 -13.87 17.63 -9.65
C SER A 35 -14.03 16.10 -9.63
N ALA A 36 -12.95 15.34 -9.79
CA ALA A 36 -12.94 13.88 -9.75
C ALA A 36 -12.90 13.33 -8.30
N TRP A 37 -13.80 13.81 -7.44
CA TRP A 37 -13.79 13.57 -6.00
C TRP A 37 -13.78 12.08 -5.61
N ARG A 38 -14.51 11.23 -6.36
CA ARG A 38 -14.53 9.77 -6.12
C ARG A 38 -13.14 9.16 -6.29
N THR A 39 -12.45 9.52 -7.37
CA THR A 39 -11.08 9.05 -7.65
C THR A 39 -10.10 9.57 -6.60
N ARG A 40 -10.26 10.82 -6.14
CA ARG A 40 -9.45 11.38 -5.05
C ARG A 40 -9.63 10.61 -3.74
N ASN A 41 -10.85 10.24 -3.39
CA ASN A 41 -11.12 9.44 -2.18
C ASN A 41 -10.47 8.05 -2.29
N GLN A 42 -10.58 7.40 -3.44
CA GLN A 42 -9.90 6.12 -3.68
C GLN A 42 -8.37 6.25 -3.56
N LEU A 43 -7.78 7.29 -4.13
CA LEU A 43 -6.35 7.55 -4.06
C LEU A 43 -5.88 7.91 -2.65
N LEU A 44 -6.71 8.61 -1.87
CA LEU A 44 -6.44 8.89 -0.46
C LEU A 44 -6.33 7.58 0.33
N VAL A 45 -7.35 6.72 0.25
CA VAL A 45 -7.37 5.42 0.94
C VAL A 45 -6.20 4.54 0.48
N ALA A 46 -5.91 4.50 -0.82
CA ALA A 46 -4.78 3.76 -1.38
C ALA A 46 -3.43 4.20 -0.76
N ARG A 47 -3.21 5.52 -0.65
CA ARG A 47 -1.99 6.08 -0.07
C ARG A 47 -1.88 5.74 1.42
N LEU A 48 -2.99 5.80 2.16
CA LEU A 48 -3.02 5.43 3.58
C LEU A 48 -2.65 3.96 3.78
N ILE A 49 -3.21 3.06 2.96
CA ILE A 49 -2.87 1.63 2.98
C ILE A 49 -1.39 1.41 2.65
N ALA A 50 -0.89 2.00 1.55
CA ALA A 50 0.50 1.83 1.12
C ALA A 50 1.50 2.36 2.17
N ALA A 51 1.21 3.54 2.75
CA ALA A 51 2.04 4.11 3.81
C ALA A 51 2.01 3.26 5.09
N ALA A 52 0.84 2.76 5.50
CA ALA A 52 0.73 1.87 6.66
C ALA A 52 1.51 0.56 6.43
N ALA A 53 1.41 -0.03 5.24
CA ALA A 53 2.16 -1.23 4.87
C ALA A 53 3.67 -0.98 4.86
N LEU A 54 4.13 0.17 4.35
CA LEU A 54 5.55 0.53 4.31
C LEU A 54 6.15 0.65 5.71
N ARG A 55 5.45 1.32 6.64
CA ARG A 55 5.90 1.48 8.03
C ARG A 55 5.99 0.15 8.80
N ARG A 56 5.20 -0.86 8.43
CA ARG A 56 5.22 -2.17 9.09
C ARG A 56 6.40 -3.00 8.59
N ARG A 57 7.39 -3.17 9.46
CA ARG A 57 8.61 -3.97 9.23
C ARG A 57 8.51 -5.34 9.90
N GLU A 58 7.42 -6.04 9.62
CA GLU A 58 7.14 -7.40 10.09
C GLU A 58 6.25 -8.11 9.07
N SER A 59 6.18 -9.44 9.12
CA SER A 59 5.10 -10.19 8.49
C SER A 59 4.14 -10.68 9.57
N ARG A 60 2.84 -10.34 9.50
CA ARG A 60 1.84 -10.74 10.48
C ARG A 60 0.45 -10.83 9.87
N GLY A 61 -0.24 -11.95 10.06
CA GLY A 61 -1.56 -12.20 9.46
C GLY A 61 -1.53 -12.05 7.93
N GLY A 62 -2.48 -11.30 7.36
CA GLY A 62 -2.55 -11.01 5.91
C GLY A 62 -1.49 -10.03 5.37
N HIS A 63 -0.63 -9.47 6.24
CA HIS A 63 0.48 -8.63 5.84
C HIS A 63 1.76 -9.46 5.71
N ALA A 64 2.14 -9.81 4.48
CA ALA A 64 3.38 -10.50 4.17
C ALA A 64 4.40 -9.55 3.51
N ARG A 65 5.59 -9.47 4.11
CA ARG A 65 6.76 -8.71 3.67
C ARG A 65 7.87 -9.68 3.34
N VAL A 66 8.29 -9.78 2.08
CA VAL A 66 9.33 -10.74 1.65
C VAL A 66 10.71 -10.37 2.21
N ASP A 67 10.91 -9.09 2.49
CA ASP A 67 12.06 -8.52 3.20
C ASP A 67 11.98 -8.68 4.74
N PHE A 68 10.84 -9.12 5.28
CA PHE A 68 10.65 -9.47 6.69
C PHE A 68 9.94 -10.84 6.82
N PRO A 69 10.58 -11.95 6.43
CA PRO A 69 9.91 -13.23 6.19
C PRO A 69 9.42 -13.97 7.45
N ARG A 70 9.95 -13.64 8.64
CA ARG A 70 9.49 -14.25 9.90
C ARG A 70 8.05 -13.81 10.19
N ARG A 71 7.12 -14.76 10.11
CA ARG A 71 5.70 -14.50 10.41
C ARG A 71 5.45 -14.51 11.90
N VAL A 72 4.97 -13.40 12.42
CA VAL A 72 4.39 -13.31 13.76
C VAL A 72 2.91 -13.65 13.66
N ARG A 73 2.36 -14.33 14.66
CA ARG A 73 0.93 -14.64 14.72
C ARG A 73 0.13 -13.33 14.84
N ALA A 74 -1.00 -13.24 14.15
CA ALA A 74 -1.94 -12.14 14.36
C ALA A 74 -2.43 -12.16 15.81
N VAL A 75 -2.55 -10.99 16.45
CA VAL A 75 -3.22 -10.90 17.75
C VAL A 75 -4.68 -11.25 17.50
N GLY A 76 -5.18 -12.28 18.18
CA GLY A 76 -6.59 -12.68 18.07
C GLY A 76 -7.49 -11.53 18.51
N VAL A 77 -8.49 -11.24 17.69
CA VAL A 77 -9.64 -10.38 18.03
C VAL A 77 -10.81 -11.28 18.30
#